data_AF-A0A6C0NTS4-F1
#
_entry.id   AF-A0A6C0NTS4-F1
#
_cell.length_a   1.000
_cell.length_b   1.000
_cell.length_c   1.000
_cell.angle_alpha   90.00
_cell.angle_beta   90.00
_cell.angle_gamma   90.00
#
_symmetry.space_group_name_H-M   'P 1'
#
loop_
_entity.id
_entity.type
_entity.pdbx_description
1 polymer ?
#
loop_
_entity_poly.entity_id
_entity_poly.type
_entity_poly.pdbx_seq_one_letter_code
_entity_poly.pdbx_strand_id
1 'polypeptide(L)'
;MTKHPEEQLSAYLDDELTQDERKEIEAHLETCESCQELLEAMAVNNDDLVQTFSLIEAPMDLEVRVMQSIASEEGRQFAGNGRILALLLGLLTLGLFYLLTGAIIGKLIHGWSKLAITLIYASSHFILSVPALTGGTIVLSLFILVTSFISLRRLLQTSAS
;
A
#
# COMPACT_ATOMS: atom_id res chain seq x y z
N MET A 1 32.57 26.91 -40.80
CA MET A 1 32.51 26.75 -39.33
C MET A 1 32.43 25.27 -39.07
N THR A 2 33.57 24.60 -38.96
CA THR A 2 33.65 23.20 -38.57
C THR A 2 33.26 23.12 -37.11
N LYS A 3 32.17 22.42 -36.81
CA LYS A 3 31.69 22.21 -35.45
C LYS A 3 32.56 21.09 -34.85
N HIS A 4 33.41 21.42 -33.88
CA HIS A 4 34.23 20.43 -33.20
C HIS A 4 33.40 19.74 -32.11
N PRO A 5 33.31 18.40 -32.08
CA PRO A 5 32.44 17.70 -31.15
C PRO A 5 33.16 17.38 -29.83
N GLU A 6 33.54 18.41 -29.07
CA GLU A 6 34.33 18.26 -27.83
C GLU A 6 33.72 17.27 -26.82
N GLU A 7 32.40 17.33 -26.59
CA GLU A 7 31.68 16.40 -25.72
C GLU A 7 31.76 14.94 -26.21
N GLN A 8 31.73 14.72 -27.53
CA GLN A 8 31.80 13.38 -28.11
C GLN A 8 33.23 12.83 -28.11
N LEU A 9 34.26 13.69 -28.09
CA LEU A 9 35.66 13.27 -27.94
C LEU A 9 35.94 12.74 -26.53
N SER A 10 35.37 13.34 -25.49
CA SER A 10 35.44 12.80 -24.12
C SER A 10 34.73 11.45 -24.03
N ALA A 11 33.48 11.37 -24.52
CA ALA A 11 32.73 10.12 -24.54
C ALA A 11 33.42 9.03 -25.38
N TYR A 12 34.15 9.41 -26.45
CA TYR A 12 34.96 8.48 -27.24
C TYR A 12 36.12 7.90 -26.41
N LEU A 13 36.81 8.75 -25.63
CA LEU A 13 37.93 8.36 -24.75
C LEU A 13 37.45 7.41 -23.63
N ASP A 14 36.25 7.64 -23.11
CA ASP A 14 35.65 6.87 -22.01
C ASP A 14 34.90 5.59 -22.47
N ASP A 15 34.93 5.27 -23.77
CA ASP A 15 34.21 4.14 -24.39
C ASP A 15 32.68 4.19 -24.23
N GLU A 16 32.11 5.39 -24.09
CA GLU A 16 30.67 5.62 -23.87
C GLU A 16 29.86 5.84 -25.15
N LEU A 17 30.52 5.94 -26.31
CA LEU A 17 29.83 6.10 -27.59
C LEU A 17 29.25 4.78 -28.10
N THR A 18 28.09 4.86 -28.76
CA THR A 18 27.58 3.74 -29.55
C THR A 18 28.50 3.46 -30.75
N GLN A 19 28.37 2.26 -31.34
CA GLN A 19 29.21 1.86 -32.46
C GLN A 19 29.09 2.79 -33.69
N ASP A 20 27.91 3.36 -33.93
CA ASP A 20 27.68 4.26 -35.05
C ASP A 20 28.29 5.65 -34.79
N GLU A 21 28.10 6.20 -33.59
CA GLU A 21 28.71 7.47 -33.18
C GLU A 21 30.24 7.39 -33.17
N ARG A 22 30.80 6.27 -32.72
CA ARG A 22 32.25 6.02 -32.75
C ARG A 22 32.81 6.13 -34.17
N LYS A 23 32.17 5.51 -35.17
CA LYS A 23 32.61 5.58 -36.58
C LYS A 23 32.56 7.01 -37.13
N GLU A 24 31.55 7.79 -36.75
CA GLU A 24 31.45 9.19 -37.16
C GLU A 24 32.60 10.03 -36.58
N ILE A 25 32.96 9.79 -35.33
CA ILE A 25 34.10 10.46 -34.68
C ILE A 25 35.44 10.00 -35.26
N GLU A 26 35.62 8.71 -35.51
CA GLU A 26 36.83 8.18 -36.16
C GLU A 26 37.04 8.81 -37.56
N ALA A 27 35.97 8.89 -38.37
CA ALA A 27 36.01 9.55 -39.67
C ALA A 27 36.31 11.07 -39.56
N HIS A 28 35.82 11.73 -38.50
CA HIS A 28 36.17 13.12 -38.23
C HIS A 28 37.64 13.28 -37.84
N LEU A 29 38.15 12.39 -36.97
CA LEU A 29 39.54 12.38 -36.53
C LEU A 29 40.50 12.15 -37.70
N GLU A 30 40.17 11.32 -38.69
CA GLU A 30 40.99 11.13 -39.90
C GLU A 30 41.25 12.41 -40.70
N THR A 31 40.35 13.41 -40.58
CA THR A 31 40.38 14.63 -41.41
C THR A 31 40.64 15.92 -40.62
N CYS A 32 40.62 15.86 -39.30
CA CYS A 32 40.68 17.05 -38.43
C CYS A 32 41.85 16.97 -37.43
N GLU A 33 42.97 17.57 -37.79
CA GLU A 33 44.19 17.65 -36.97
C GLU A 33 43.93 18.31 -35.60
N SER A 34 43.14 19.38 -35.54
CA SER A 34 42.82 20.06 -34.26
C SER A 34 42.04 19.17 -33.29
N CYS A 35 41.21 18.24 -33.79
CA CYS A 35 40.51 17.28 -32.93
C CYS A 35 41.42 16.13 -32.49
N GLN A 36 42.41 15.76 -33.30
CA GLN A 36 43.44 14.80 -32.88
C GLN A 36 44.29 15.36 -31.74
N GLU A 37 44.78 16.61 -31.89
CA GLU A 37 45.56 17.29 -30.84
C GLU A 37 44.76 17.44 -29.53
N LEU A 38 43.47 17.79 -29.64
CA LEU A 38 42.60 17.90 -28.48
C LEU A 38 42.41 16.55 -27.77
N LEU A 39 42.19 15.48 -28.53
CA LEU A 39 42.04 14.13 -27.98
C LEU A 39 43.32 13.66 -27.28
N GLU A 40 44.49 13.90 -27.87
CA GLU A 40 45.78 13.58 -27.27
C GLU A 40 45.99 14.35 -25.96
N ALA A 41 45.69 15.66 -25.94
CA ALA A 41 45.76 16.47 -24.74
C ALA A 41 44.83 15.95 -23.62
N MET A 42 43.61 15.53 -23.97
CA MET A 42 42.67 14.90 -23.02
C MET A 42 43.19 13.56 -22.48
N ALA A 43 43.76 12.73 -23.35
CA ALA A 43 44.31 11.43 -22.97
C ALA A 43 45.50 11.56 -22.00
N VAL A 44 46.40 12.51 -22.24
CA VAL A 44 47.54 12.80 -21.35
C VAL A 44 47.06 13.26 -19.97
N ASN A 45 46.05 14.13 -19.92
CA ASN A 45 45.47 14.57 -18.65
C ASN A 45 44.83 13.40 -17.87
N ASN A 46 44.16 12.47 -18.56
CA ASN A 46 43.57 11.30 -17.93
C ASN A 46 44.66 10.39 -17.32
N ASP A 47 45.74 10.12 -18.06
CA ASP A 47 46.85 9.29 -17.56
C ASP A 47 47.52 9.91 -16.32
N ASP A 48 47.74 11.23 -16.31
CA ASP A 48 48.31 11.93 -15.14
C ASP A 48 47.41 11.81 -13.89
N LEU A 49 46.09 11.89 -14.08
CA LEU A 49 45.13 11.67 -13.00
C LEU A 49 45.19 10.22 -12.49
N VAL A 50 45.15 9.24 -13.40
CA VAL A 50 45.22 7.82 -13.03
C VAL A 50 46.51 7.53 -12.24
N GLN A 51 47.65 8.05 -12.69
CA GLN A 51 48.91 7.91 -11.97
C GLN A 51 48.84 8.56 -10.58
N THR A 52 48.31 9.78 -10.48
CA THR A 52 48.17 10.51 -9.22
C THR A 52 47.30 9.75 -8.21
N PHE A 53 46.16 9.20 -8.65
CA PHE A 53 45.21 8.52 -7.78
C PHE A 53 45.57 7.05 -7.52
N SER A 54 46.40 6.42 -8.35
CA SER A 54 46.86 5.03 -8.15
C SER A 54 47.62 4.80 -6.84
N LEU A 55 48.17 5.88 -6.27
CA LEU A 55 48.89 5.86 -4.99
C LEU A 55 47.96 5.82 -3.77
N ILE A 56 46.66 6.03 -3.94
CA ILE A 56 45.70 6.04 -2.84
C ILE A 56 45.20 4.62 -2.61
N GLU A 57 45.67 4.00 -1.52
CA GLU A 57 45.17 2.71 -1.08
C GLU A 57 43.72 2.83 -0.58
N ALA A 58 42.88 1.90 -1.03
CA ALA A 58 41.50 1.79 -0.56
C ALA A 58 41.46 1.40 0.93
N PRO A 59 40.49 1.91 1.72
CA PRO A 59 40.29 1.48 3.10
C PRO A 59 40.07 -0.04 3.18
N MET A 60 40.65 -0.71 4.17
CA MET A 60 40.57 -2.18 4.33
C MET A 60 39.14 -2.72 4.41
N ASP A 61 38.16 -1.89 4.79
CA ASP A 61 36.77 -2.28 4.94
C ASP A 61 35.87 -1.86 3.75
N LEU A 62 36.45 -1.29 2.68
CA LEU A 62 35.68 -0.83 1.52
C LEU A 62 34.89 -1.97 0.87
N GLU A 63 35.54 -3.10 0.60
CA GLU A 63 34.92 -4.28 -0.01
C GLU A 63 33.75 -4.78 0.83
N VAL A 64 33.97 -4.92 2.14
CA VAL A 64 32.94 -5.38 3.08
C VAL A 64 31.73 -4.43 3.09
N ARG A 65 31.96 -3.11 3.14
CA ARG A 65 30.87 -2.12 3.12
C ARG A 65 30.09 -2.11 1.80
N VAL A 66 30.77 -2.27 0.66
CA VAL A 66 30.14 -2.32 -0.66
C VAL A 66 29.28 -3.58 -0.78
N MET A 67 29.84 -4.75 -0.44
CA MET A 67 29.11 -6.02 -0.50
C MET A 67 27.91 -6.03 0.46
N GLN A 68 28.05 -5.45 1.64
CA GLN A 68 26.93 -5.30 2.57
C GLN A 68 25.82 -4.39 2.02
N SER A 69 26.19 -3.31 1.33
CA SER A 69 25.22 -2.39 0.71
C SER A 69 24.44 -3.09 -0.40
N ILE A 70 25.12 -3.83 -1.28
CA ILE A 70 24.49 -4.59 -2.37
C ILE A 70 23.52 -5.65 -1.79
N ALA A 71 23.96 -6.44 -0.81
CA ALA A 71 23.12 -7.46 -0.20
C ALA A 71 21.86 -6.88 0.47
N SER A 72 21.97 -5.68 1.04
CA SER A 72 20.84 -4.99 1.66
C SER A 72 19.79 -4.52 0.64
N GLU A 73 20.19 -4.21 -0.59
CA GLU A 73 19.27 -3.83 -1.66
C GLU A 73 18.53 -5.04 -2.24
N GLU A 74 19.23 -6.16 -2.48
CA GLU A 74 18.61 -7.40 -2.95
C GLU A 74 17.53 -7.91 -1.98
N GLY A 75 17.80 -7.86 -0.67
CA GLY A 75 16.83 -8.25 0.36
C GLY A 75 15.56 -7.40 0.36
N ARG A 76 15.65 -6.10 0.01
CA ARG A 76 14.48 -5.21 -0.09
C ARG A 76 13.63 -5.52 -1.32
N GLN A 77 14.25 -5.97 -2.41
CA GLN A 77 13.55 -6.31 -3.65
C GLN A 77 12.68 -7.57 -3.48
N PHE A 78 13.14 -8.57 -2.73
CA PHE A 78 12.38 -9.79 -2.48
C PHE A 78 11.23 -9.60 -1.47
N ALA A 79 11.38 -8.70 -0.51
CA ALA A 79 10.36 -8.43 0.51
C ALA A 79 9.09 -7.76 -0.03
N GLY A 80 9.15 -7.07 -1.17
CA GLY A 80 8.01 -6.35 -1.77
C GLY A 80 6.87 -7.27 -2.23
N ASN A 81 7.20 -8.44 -2.79
CA ASN A 81 6.22 -9.33 -3.41
C ASN A 81 5.57 -10.33 -2.45
N GLY A 82 6.20 -10.59 -1.30
CA GLY A 82 5.68 -11.54 -0.30
C GLY A 82 4.34 -11.11 0.32
N ARG A 83 4.09 -9.80 0.42
CA ARG A 83 2.84 -9.26 0.99
C ARG A 83 1.61 -9.57 0.13
N ILE A 84 1.72 -9.44 -1.19
CA ILE A 84 0.63 -9.72 -2.12
C ILE A 84 0.32 -11.21 -2.11
N LEU A 85 1.36 -12.06 -2.14
CA LEU A 85 1.20 -13.51 -2.05
C LEU A 85 0.51 -13.94 -0.74
N ALA A 86 0.92 -13.36 0.39
CA ALA A 86 0.31 -13.63 1.69
C ALA A 86 -1.17 -13.21 1.73
N LEU A 87 -1.52 -12.05 1.14
CA LEU A 87 -2.90 -11.61 1.02
C LEU A 87 -3.74 -12.56 0.15
N LEU A 88 -3.22 -12.99 -1.00
CA LEU A 88 -3.91 -13.93 -1.89
C LEU A 88 -4.15 -15.29 -1.21
N LEU A 89 -3.14 -15.82 -0.52
CA LEU A 89 -3.28 -17.05 0.29
C LEU A 89 -4.32 -16.89 1.40
N GLY A 90 -4.29 -15.76 2.11
CA GLY A 90 -5.29 -15.43 3.14
C GLY A 90 -6.72 -15.38 2.57
N LEU A 91 -6.90 -14.74 1.42
CA LEU A 91 -8.21 -14.62 0.77
C LEU A 91 -8.71 -15.97 0.25
N LEU A 92 -7.81 -16.81 -0.26
CA LEU A 92 -8.12 -18.17 -0.70
C LEU A 92 -8.57 -19.06 0.46
N THR A 93 -7.87 -19.01 1.60
CA THR A 93 -8.25 -19.79 2.79
C THR A 93 -9.61 -19.36 3.36
N LEU A 94 -9.87 -18.05 3.43
CA LEU A 94 -11.18 -17.50 3.82
C LEU A 94 -12.29 -17.93 2.85
N GLY A 95 -12.04 -17.86 1.54
CA GLY A 95 -12.99 -18.28 0.52
C GLY A 95 -13.32 -19.77 0.60
N LEU A 96 -12.31 -20.62 0.82
CA LEU A 96 -12.48 -22.06 1.00
C LEU A 96 -13.28 -22.38 2.27
N PHE A 97 -12.98 -21.71 3.38
CA PHE A 97 -13.72 -21.85 4.62
C PHE A 97 -15.20 -21.47 4.44
N TYR A 98 -15.47 -20.35 3.75
CA TYR A 98 -16.82 -19.92 3.45
C TYR A 98 -17.55 -20.89 2.52
N LEU A 99 -16.88 -21.48 1.52
CA LEU A 99 -17.48 -22.49 0.66
C LEU A 99 -17.88 -23.75 1.42
N LEU A 100 -17.04 -24.23 2.34
CA LEU A 100 -17.34 -25.42 3.14
C LEU A 100 -18.46 -25.16 4.16
N THR A 101 -18.42 -24.02 4.84
CA THR A 101 -19.31 -23.75 5.99
C THR A 101 -20.53 -22.91 5.64
N GLY A 102 -20.51 -22.19 4.52
CA GLY A 102 -21.52 -21.21 4.13
C GLY A 102 -22.90 -21.81 3.92
N ALA A 103 -22.99 -23.04 3.41
CA ALA A 103 -24.28 -23.75 3.27
C ALA A 103 -24.93 -24.05 4.64
N ILE A 104 -24.12 -24.33 5.66
CA ILE A 104 -24.58 -24.61 7.02
C ILE A 104 -25.03 -23.30 7.67
N ILE A 105 -24.21 -22.25 7.56
CA ILE A 105 -24.51 -20.91 8.08
C ILE A 105 -25.79 -20.36 7.44
N GLY A 106 -25.95 -20.49 6.12
CA GLY A 106 -27.15 -20.05 5.40
C GLY A 106 -28.41 -20.79 5.84
N LYS A 107 -28.35 -22.11 5.99
CA LYS A 107 -29.47 -22.91 6.53
C LYS A 107 -29.82 -22.53 7.97
N LEU A 108 -28.80 -22.27 8.79
CA LEU A 108 -29.00 -21.84 10.17
C LEU A 108 -29.72 -20.48 10.20
N ILE A 109 -29.23 -19.48 9.47
CA ILE A 109 -29.85 -18.14 9.39
C ILE A 109 -31.30 -18.24 8.91
N HIS A 110 -31.56 -19.03 7.86
CA HIS A 110 -32.91 -19.23 7.34
C HIS A 110 -33.84 -19.92 8.37
N GLY A 111 -33.32 -20.90 9.11
CA GLY A 111 -34.06 -21.56 10.18
C GLY A 111 -34.42 -20.58 11.32
N TRP A 112 -33.44 -19.81 11.78
CA TRP A 112 -33.63 -18.82 12.84
C TRP A 112 -34.61 -17.72 12.44
N SER A 113 -34.53 -17.21 11.20
CA SER A 113 -35.47 -16.19 10.73
C SER A 113 -36.91 -16.73 10.67
N LYS A 114 -37.10 -17.96 10.18
CA LYS A 114 -38.42 -18.60 10.14
C LYS A 114 -39.00 -18.81 11.54
N LEU A 115 -38.18 -19.26 12.49
CA LEU A 115 -38.59 -19.40 13.89
C LEU A 115 -38.97 -18.05 14.51
N ALA A 116 -38.16 -17.00 14.29
CA ALA A 116 -38.45 -15.67 14.79
C ALA A 116 -39.77 -15.10 14.22
N ILE A 117 -39.99 -15.21 12.91
CA ILE A 117 -41.24 -14.78 12.25
C ILE A 117 -42.44 -15.53 12.83
N THR A 118 -42.33 -16.84 13.01
CA THR A 118 -43.41 -17.68 13.56
C THR A 118 -43.71 -17.29 15.01
N LEU A 119 -42.67 -17.03 15.81
CA LEU A 119 -42.81 -16.61 17.21
C LEU A 119 -43.47 -15.23 17.32
N ILE A 120 -43.08 -14.27 16.47
CA ILE A 120 -43.70 -12.94 16.41
C ILE A 120 -45.18 -13.07 16.03
N TYR A 121 -45.50 -13.89 15.03
CA TYR A 121 -46.89 -14.09 14.59
C TYR A 121 -47.73 -14.77 15.69
N ALA A 122 -47.21 -15.81 16.33
CA ALA A 122 -47.87 -16.48 17.45
C ALA A 122 -48.10 -15.54 18.64
N SER A 123 -47.10 -14.72 18.98
CA SER A 123 -47.21 -13.73 20.06
C SER A 123 -48.25 -12.66 19.73
N SER A 124 -48.27 -12.16 18.49
CA SER A 124 -49.27 -11.19 18.02
C SER A 124 -50.69 -11.75 18.10
N HIS A 125 -50.90 -12.99 17.63
CA HIS A 125 -52.20 -13.65 17.73
C HIS A 125 -52.62 -13.91 19.19
N PHE A 126 -51.68 -14.27 20.06
CA PHE A 126 -51.94 -14.47 21.49
C PHE A 126 -52.39 -13.17 22.18
N ILE A 127 -51.73 -12.05 21.90
CA ILE A 127 -52.08 -10.71 22.40
C ILE A 127 -53.52 -10.34 22.01
N LEU A 128 -53.91 -10.60 20.76
CA LEU A 128 -55.29 -10.35 20.29
C LEU A 128 -56.33 -11.30 20.92
N SER A 129 -55.93 -12.52 21.28
CA SER A 129 -56.83 -13.55 21.83
C SER A 129 -57.18 -13.41 23.31
N VAL A 130 -56.44 -12.57 24.07
CA VAL A 130 -56.69 -12.34 25.50
C VAL A 130 -56.99 -10.84 25.78
N PRO A 131 -58.21 -10.37 25.49
CA PRO A 131 -58.58 -8.95 25.62
C PRO A 131 -58.43 -8.38 27.03
N ALA A 132 -58.60 -9.20 28.06
CA ALA A 132 -58.48 -8.78 29.45
C ALA A 132 -57.03 -8.43 29.82
N LEU A 133 -56.05 -9.17 29.28
CA LEU A 133 -54.63 -8.95 29.57
C LEU A 133 -54.12 -7.69 28.86
N THR A 134 -54.48 -7.52 27.57
CA THR A 134 -54.11 -6.33 26.80
C THR A 134 -54.77 -5.07 27.35
N GLY A 135 -56.07 -5.13 27.66
CA GLY A 135 -56.77 -4.03 28.34
C GLY A 135 -56.10 -3.65 29.66
N GLY A 136 -55.76 -4.64 30.49
CA GLY A 136 -55.05 -4.40 31.75
C GLY A 136 -53.70 -3.70 31.59
N THR A 137 -52.88 -4.15 30.63
CA THR A 137 -51.57 -3.51 30.36
C THR A 137 -51.70 -2.06 29.88
N ILE A 138 -52.70 -1.77 29.03
CA ILE A 138 -52.97 -0.41 28.53
C ILE A 138 -53.40 0.49 29.68
N VAL A 139 -54.37 0.05 30.51
CA VAL A 139 -54.86 0.82 31.66
C VAL A 139 -53.73 1.11 32.66
N LEU A 140 -52.91 0.11 32.97
CA LEU A 140 -51.77 0.26 33.88
C LEU A 140 -50.73 1.23 33.30
N SER A 141 -50.44 1.15 31.99
CA SER A 141 -49.51 2.07 31.32
C SER A 141 -50.02 3.52 31.36
N LEU A 142 -51.31 3.74 31.12
CA LEU A 142 -51.92 5.06 31.24
C LEU A 142 -51.87 5.59 32.68
N PHE A 143 -52.12 4.74 33.68
CA PHE A 143 -52.01 5.12 35.08
C PHE A 143 -50.58 5.55 35.45
N ILE A 144 -49.56 4.81 35.00
CA ILE A 144 -48.15 5.17 35.19
C ILE A 144 -47.84 6.51 34.50
N LEU A 145 -48.29 6.73 33.28
CA LEU A 145 -48.06 7.99 32.57
C LEU A 145 -48.72 9.19 33.27
N VAL A 146 -49.96 9.03 33.75
CA VAL A 146 -50.69 10.09 34.48
C VAL A 146 -49.98 10.42 35.79
N THR A 147 -49.62 9.40 36.58
CA THR A 147 -48.90 9.60 37.84
C THR A 147 -47.53 10.23 37.63
N SER A 148 -46.80 9.80 36.60
CA SER A 148 -45.53 10.40 36.20
C SER A 148 -45.69 11.87 35.78
N PHE A 149 -46.73 12.19 35.00
CA PHE A 149 -46.99 13.57 34.57
C PHE A 149 -47.36 14.47 35.75
N ILE A 150 -48.21 13.99 36.67
CA ILE A 150 -48.56 14.72 37.89
C ILE A 150 -47.33 14.95 38.76
N SER A 151 -46.49 13.92 38.94
CA SER A 151 -45.25 14.02 39.70
C SER A 151 -44.30 15.06 39.08
N LEU A 152 -44.11 15.01 37.76
CA LEU A 152 -43.26 15.95 37.04
C LEU A 152 -43.79 17.39 37.14
N ARG A 153 -45.11 17.59 36.98
CA ARG A 153 -45.75 18.90 37.14
C ARG A 153 -45.56 19.45 38.55
N ARG A 154 -45.71 18.61 39.58
CA ARG A 154 -45.54 18.99 40.98
C ARG A 154 -44.09 19.41 41.26
N LEU A 155 -43.11 18.67 40.75
CA LEU A 155 -41.68 19.00 40.90
C LEU A 155 -41.34 20.35 40.27
N LEU A 156 -41.82 20.60 39.04
CA LEU A 156 -41.58 21.87 38.34
C LEU A 156 -42.20 23.08 39.06
N GLN A 157 -43.34 22.90 39.73
CA GLN A 157 -43.96 23.96 40.52
C GLN A 157 -43.19 24.25 41.82
N THR A 158 -42.64 23.22 42.47
CA THR A 158 -41.85 23.39 43.69
C THR A 158 -40.44 23.94 43.46
N SER A 159 -39.87 23.75 42.26
CA SER A 159 -38.56 24.33 41.89
C SER A 159 -38.65 25.78 41.40
N ALA A 160 -39.86 26.28 41.16
CA ALA A 160 -40.12 27.64 40.66
C ALA A 160 -40.59 28.63 41.74
N SER A 161 -40.68 28.20 43.01
CA SER A 161 -40.84 29.04 44.20
C SER A 161 -39.55 29.09 45.00
#